data_AF-A0A661LBX6-F1
#
_entry.id   AF-A0A661LBX6-F1
#
_cell.length_a   1.000
_cell.length_b   1.000
_cell.length_c   1.000
_cell.angle_alpha   90.00
_cell.angle_beta   90.00
_cell.angle_gamma   90.00
#
_symmetry.space_group_name_H-M   'P 1'
#
loop_
_entity.id
_entity.type
_entity.pdbx_description
1 polymer ?
#
loop_
_entity_poly.entity_id
_entity_poly.type
_entity_poly.pdbx_seq_one_letter_code
_entity_poly.pdbx_strand_id
1 'polypeptide(L)'
;NHPFLKKRIQLEVSDLSTSGFSAYEKVDEGILMLGMIIPELMIDFAGALQIKCAAQVIYRLEEKEKGIRCGLAILEMDINTYNRLTQVLASALDPHAYISSEVDMDALWEFFFETGFIYPKKYRLIQSYRKDFKKTYQKLYQENPEIAQHFTYQKNGRIYGHISMVKAYERAWMIHHHAARVMKGKRPGLMVLKEIMYYLNDMHRLPSAKTEYMVSYFRPENKFPDRVFGGFARDLENPRGCSMDLFYYLPYTSLSLGAKLPIRWSLQESSGRDLWELHRFYNHYSGGLLLDALDLEKKGPVKEPLEEIYKRLGFLRKWRTYSLSHNGELNAVLIVDQSDLGFNLSELLNGIKILVTNPEGLPWNILSVAIAQLTGVYRMKRVPILFYPVEYVQNKKVPYEKQYQAWVLDVRYGNEYMEYMQKKFRISYK
;
A
#
# COMPACT_ATOMS: atom_id res chain seq x y z
N ASN A 1 -17.60 28.09 8.28
CA ASN A 1 -18.61 28.80 9.11
C ASN A 1 -18.62 28.19 10.49
N HIS A 2 -18.66 28.98 11.55
CA HIS A 2 -18.76 28.48 12.91
C HIS A 2 -20.04 27.63 13.06
N PRO A 3 -19.96 26.37 13.54
CA PRO A 3 -21.07 25.42 13.49
C PRO A 3 -22.29 25.88 14.29
N PHE A 4 -22.08 26.54 15.44
CA PHE A 4 -23.16 27.09 16.27
C PHE A 4 -23.56 28.52 15.91
N LEU A 5 -22.60 29.44 15.80
CA LEU A 5 -22.87 30.87 15.52
C LEU A 5 -23.30 31.15 14.07
N LYS A 6 -23.10 30.20 13.15
CA LYS A 6 -23.35 30.35 11.70
C LYS A 6 -22.68 31.57 11.05
N LYS A 7 -21.59 32.08 11.65
CA LYS A 7 -20.78 33.19 11.15
C LYS A 7 -19.47 32.69 10.55
N ARG A 8 -18.90 33.44 9.60
CA ARG A 8 -17.52 33.21 9.15
C ARG A 8 -16.59 33.74 10.24
N ILE A 9 -15.64 32.89 10.64
CA ILE A 9 -14.62 33.18 11.64
C ILE A 9 -13.27 32.94 10.98
N GLN A 10 -12.31 33.79 11.29
CA GLN A 10 -10.92 33.65 10.87
C GLN A 10 -10.04 33.75 12.12
N LEU A 11 -9.13 32.79 12.26
CA LEU A 11 -8.15 32.72 13.34
C LEU A 11 -6.77 32.47 12.72
N GLU A 12 -5.73 32.93 13.40
CA GLU A 12 -4.35 32.66 13.01
C GLU A 12 -3.89 31.31 13.55
N VAL A 13 -3.29 30.50 12.67
CA VAL A 13 -2.72 29.20 13.02
C VAL A 13 -1.33 29.41 13.61
N SER A 14 -1.10 28.89 14.82
CA SER A 14 0.18 29.02 15.52
C SER A 14 1.15 27.87 15.26
N ASP A 15 0.63 26.66 15.06
CA ASP A 15 1.42 25.50 14.62
C ASP A 15 0.55 24.56 13.77
N LEU A 16 1.19 23.69 13.02
CA LEU A 16 0.54 22.73 12.14
C LEU A 16 1.31 21.41 12.12
N SER A 17 0.57 20.31 12.10
CA SER A 17 1.03 18.98 11.78
C SER A 17 0.06 18.31 10.80
N THR A 18 0.38 17.10 10.37
CA THR A 18 -0.49 16.20 9.62
C THR A 18 -1.73 15.74 10.39
N SER A 19 -1.70 15.81 11.72
CA SER A 19 -2.78 15.32 12.60
C SER A 19 -3.64 16.43 13.21
N GLY A 20 -3.22 17.68 13.12
CA GLY A 20 -3.84 18.78 13.86
C GLY A 20 -3.05 20.07 13.80
N PHE A 21 -3.61 21.13 14.37
CA PHE A 21 -3.05 22.47 14.45
C PHE A 21 -3.54 23.18 15.70
N SER A 22 -2.92 24.29 16.06
CA SER A 22 -3.42 25.17 17.12
C SER A 22 -3.66 26.59 16.65
N ALA A 23 -4.54 27.29 17.36
CA ALA A 23 -4.85 28.70 17.15
C ALA A 23 -5.05 29.40 18.50
N TYR A 24 -4.86 30.72 18.54
CA TYR A 24 -5.10 31.53 19.73
C TYR A 24 -6.43 32.27 19.66
N GLU A 25 -7.09 32.38 20.81
CA GLU A 25 -8.24 33.24 21.05
C GLU A 25 -7.91 34.25 22.15
N LYS A 26 -8.55 35.41 22.14
CA LYS A 26 -8.52 36.30 23.31
C LYS A 26 -9.38 35.70 24.42
N VAL A 27 -9.02 35.98 25.68
CA VAL A 27 -9.70 35.42 26.87
C VAL A 27 -11.21 35.69 26.84
N ASP A 28 -11.63 36.89 26.42
CA ASP A 28 -13.03 37.32 26.41
C ASP A 28 -13.75 37.09 25.06
N GLU A 29 -13.05 36.56 24.05
CA GLU A 29 -13.58 36.34 22.70
C GLU A 29 -13.58 34.84 22.32
N GLY A 30 -13.56 33.95 23.32
CA GLY A 30 -13.49 32.50 23.10
C GLY A 30 -14.72 31.95 22.37
N ILE A 31 -14.52 31.35 21.21
CA ILE A 31 -15.56 30.75 20.36
C ILE A 31 -15.31 29.24 20.13
N LEU A 32 -14.07 28.78 20.29
CA LEU A 32 -13.70 27.38 20.22
C LEU A 32 -13.97 26.70 21.57
N MET A 33 -14.92 25.78 21.60
CA MET A 33 -15.27 25.01 22.81
C MET A 33 -14.64 23.62 22.79
N LEU A 34 -14.18 23.14 23.95
CA LEU A 34 -13.65 21.77 24.08
C LEU A 34 -14.68 20.74 23.58
N GLY A 35 -14.25 19.82 22.72
CA GLY A 35 -15.08 18.80 22.11
C GLY A 35 -15.85 19.26 20.86
N MET A 36 -15.86 20.55 20.53
CA MET A 36 -16.56 21.08 19.35
C MET A 36 -16.00 20.49 18.06
N ILE A 37 -16.88 19.91 17.24
CA ILE A 37 -16.58 19.45 15.88
C ILE A 37 -16.90 20.56 14.90
N ILE A 38 -15.91 20.90 14.07
CA ILE A 38 -16.03 21.81 12.94
C ILE A 38 -16.02 20.95 11.67
N PRO A 39 -17.19 20.68 11.07
CA PRO A 39 -17.30 19.74 9.95
C PRO A 39 -16.64 20.27 8.67
N GLU A 40 -16.57 21.59 8.51
CA GLU A 40 -15.94 22.25 7.37
C GLU A 40 -15.09 23.42 7.85
N LEU A 41 -13.77 23.23 7.74
CA LEU A 41 -12.73 24.19 8.02
C LEU A 41 -11.82 24.30 6.79
N MET A 42 -11.26 25.49 6.59
CA MET A 42 -10.25 25.77 5.58
C MET A 42 -9.01 26.35 6.26
N ILE A 43 -7.87 25.70 6.10
CA ILE A 43 -6.55 26.25 6.45
C ILE A 43 -5.99 26.90 5.19
N ASP A 44 -5.66 28.17 5.27
CA ASP A 44 -5.17 28.97 4.14
C ASP A 44 -3.69 29.28 4.32
N PHE A 45 -2.86 28.82 3.38
CA PHE A 45 -1.43 29.07 3.33
C PHE A 45 -1.14 30.22 2.36
N ALA A 46 -1.04 31.43 2.91
CA ALA A 46 -0.69 32.64 2.18
C ALA A 46 -1.52 32.88 0.90
N GLY A 47 -2.79 32.46 0.90
CA GLY A 47 -3.71 32.52 -0.24
C GLY A 47 -3.39 31.56 -1.39
N ALA A 48 -2.25 30.86 -1.35
CA ALA A 48 -1.77 30.02 -2.44
C ALA A 48 -2.25 28.57 -2.34
N LEU A 49 -2.40 28.05 -1.11
CA LEU A 49 -2.87 26.70 -0.86
C LEU A 49 -3.99 26.71 0.17
N GLN A 50 -5.12 26.10 -0.20
CA GLN A 50 -6.28 25.91 0.68
C GLN A 50 -6.45 24.43 1.01
N ILE A 51 -6.44 24.13 2.31
CA ILE A 51 -6.57 22.78 2.85
C ILE A 51 -7.94 22.69 3.52
N LYS A 52 -8.84 21.93 2.92
CA LYS A 52 -10.18 21.67 3.49
C LYS A 52 -10.12 20.43 4.37
N CYS A 53 -10.68 20.52 5.58
CA CYS A 53 -10.80 19.38 6.49
C CYS A 53 -11.94 19.56 7.48
N ALA A 54 -12.27 18.46 8.17
CA ALA A 54 -13.03 18.48 9.42
C ALA A 54 -12.06 18.41 10.60
N ALA A 55 -12.38 19.09 11.69
CA ALA A 55 -11.53 19.12 12.88
C ALA A 55 -12.34 19.12 14.19
N GLN A 56 -11.73 18.71 15.29
CA GLN A 56 -12.31 18.78 16.63
C GLN A 56 -11.37 19.53 17.58
N VAL A 57 -11.94 20.41 18.39
CA VAL A 57 -11.20 21.07 19.48
C VAL A 57 -10.93 20.06 20.60
N ILE A 58 -9.66 19.75 20.86
CA ILE A 58 -9.23 18.71 21.81
C ILE A 58 -8.67 19.26 23.12
N TYR A 59 -8.23 20.51 23.16
CA TYR A 59 -7.85 21.19 24.40
C TYR A 59 -8.00 22.71 24.26
N ARG A 60 -8.07 23.36 25.42
CA ARG A 60 -7.98 24.82 25.58
C ARG A 60 -7.04 25.09 26.75
N LEU A 61 -6.02 25.90 26.54
CA LEU A 61 -5.01 26.21 27.55
C LEU A 61 -4.80 27.71 27.60
N GLU A 62 -4.95 28.30 28.78
CA GLU A 62 -4.60 29.71 28.98
C GLU A 62 -3.07 29.85 29.05
N GLU A 63 -2.52 30.65 28.14
CA GLU A 63 -1.10 31.00 28.10
C GLU A 63 -0.95 32.48 28.46
N LYS A 64 -0.17 32.77 29.51
CA LYS A 64 0.12 34.14 29.94
C LYS A 64 0.60 34.97 28.74
N GLU A 65 0.04 36.18 28.61
CA GLU A 65 0.36 37.17 27.56
C GLU A 65 -0.06 36.78 26.12
N LYS A 66 -0.49 35.54 25.86
CA LYS A 66 -0.90 35.08 24.52
C LYS A 66 -2.39 34.77 24.38
N GLY A 67 -3.12 34.70 25.48
CA GLY A 67 -4.56 34.38 25.50
C GLY A 67 -4.82 32.89 25.66
N ILE A 68 -5.86 32.37 25.01
CA ILE A 68 -6.26 30.96 25.10
C ILE A 68 -5.80 30.23 23.85
N ARG A 69 -4.86 29.30 24.00
CA ARG A 69 -4.45 28.38 22.94
C ARG A 69 -5.44 27.24 22.83
N CYS A 70 -6.00 27.04 21.65
CA CYS A 70 -6.90 25.95 21.34
C CYS A 70 -6.19 24.97 20.41
N GLY A 71 -6.14 23.69 20.79
CA GLY A 71 -5.66 22.62 19.93
C GLY A 71 -6.79 21.96 19.19
N LEU A 72 -6.60 21.73 17.89
CA LEU A 72 -7.57 21.08 17.02
C LEU A 72 -6.95 19.83 16.38
N ALA A 73 -7.61 18.68 16.54
CA ALA A 73 -7.28 17.46 15.84
C ALA A 73 -8.05 17.40 14.50
N ILE A 74 -7.37 17.05 13.42
CA ILE A 74 -7.99 16.81 12.11
C ILE A 74 -8.72 15.45 12.17
N LEU A 75 -10.00 15.44 11.81
CA LEU A 75 -10.85 14.25 11.80
C LEU A 75 -10.97 13.62 10.42
N GLU A 76 -11.04 14.45 9.37
CA GLU A 76 -11.23 13.99 8.00
C GLU A 76 -10.60 14.99 7.02
N MET A 77 -9.99 14.44 5.97
CA MET A 77 -9.34 15.14 4.87
C MET A 77 -9.26 14.18 3.70
N ASP A 78 -9.62 14.62 2.48
CA ASP A 78 -9.42 13.77 1.31
C ASP A 78 -7.92 13.55 1.04
N ILE A 79 -7.57 12.43 0.40
CA ILE A 79 -6.18 12.03 0.17
C ILE A 79 -5.39 13.08 -0.62
N ASN A 80 -6.00 13.73 -1.61
CA ASN A 80 -5.29 14.75 -2.40
C ASN A 80 -4.97 15.98 -1.55
N THR A 81 -5.89 16.39 -0.67
CA THR A 81 -5.64 17.49 0.28
C THR A 81 -4.59 17.09 1.33
N TYR A 82 -4.60 15.84 1.80
CA TYR A 82 -3.58 15.30 2.70
C TYR A 82 -2.19 15.26 2.07
N ASN A 83 -2.09 14.91 0.78
CA ASN A 83 -0.84 14.96 0.02
C ASN A 83 -0.27 16.38 -0.04
N ARG A 84 -1.11 17.38 -0.28
CA ARG A 84 -0.67 18.79 -0.32
C ARG A 84 -0.16 19.25 1.05
N LEU A 85 -0.86 18.89 2.12
CA LEU A 85 -0.44 19.20 3.49
C LEU A 85 0.92 18.57 3.81
N THR A 86 1.05 17.27 3.57
CA THR A 86 2.28 16.52 3.86
C THR A 86 3.45 17.00 3.01
N GLN A 87 3.23 17.37 1.75
CA GLN A 87 4.26 17.95 0.89
C GLN A 87 4.81 19.27 1.47
N VAL A 88 3.94 20.18 1.93
CA VAL A 88 4.35 21.46 2.53
C VAL A 88 5.16 21.22 3.81
N LEU A 89 4.68 20.34 4.69
CA LEU A 89 5.35 20.03 5.95
C LEU A 89 6.70 19.33 5.72
N ALA A 90 6.77 18.35 4.83
CA ALA A 90 8.01 17.65 4.51
C ALA A 90 9.08 18.59 3.91
N SER A 91 8.67 19.47 2.99
CA SER A 91 9.58 20.45 2.37
C SER A 91 10.12 21.47 3.37
N ALA A 92 9.31 21.83 4.39
CA ALA A 92 9.74 22.72 5.48
C ALA A 92 10.75 22.04 6.42
N LEU A 93 10.69 20.70 6.58
CA LEU A 93 11.57 19.93 7.47
C LEU A 93 12.87 19.48 6.79
N ASP A 94 12.83 19.02 5.54
CA ASP A 94 14.02 18.71 4.74
C ASP A 94 13.79 19.18 3.28
N PRO A 95 14.57 20.16 2.77
CA PRO A 95 14.41 20.67 1.42
C PRO A 95 14.73 19.65 0.31
N HIS A 96 15.29 18.48 0.66
CA HIS A 96 15.54 17.38 -0.28
C HIS A 96 14.41 16.33 -0.30
N ALA A 97 13.43 16.42 0.62
CA ALA A 97 12.32 15.48 0.70
C ALA A 97 11.14 15.97 -0.15
N TYR A 98 10.68 15.12 -1.06
CA TYR A 98 9.57 15.41 -1.96
C TYR A 98 8.52 14.30 -1.83
N ILE A 99 7.28 14.70 -1.59
CA ILE A 99 6.12 13.81 -1.47
C ILE A 99 5.15 14.12 -2.60
N SER A 100 4.90 13.13 -3.45
CA SER A 100 3.94 13.15 -4.56
C SER A 100 3.99 14.43 -5.40
N SER A 101 5.19 15.00 -5.55
CA SER A 101 5.45 16.16 -6.42
C SER A 101 5.69 15.69 -7.85
N GLU A 102 5.75 16.65 -8.78
CA GLU A 102 6.23 16.35 -10.14
C GLU A 102 7.64 15.73 -10.10
N VAL A 103 7.85 14.71 -10.93
CA VAL A 103 9.11 13.99 -11.06
C VAL A 103 9.47 13.91 -12.53
N ASP A 104 10.73 14.21 -12.85
CA ASP A 104 11.29 13.94 -14.18
C ASP A 104 11.30 12.43 -14.42
N MET A 105 10.47 11.99 -15.37
CA MET A 105 10.27 10.58 -15.66
C MET A 105 11.52 9.91 -16.22
N ASP A 106 12.33 10.62 -17.03
CA ASP A 106 13.56 10.05 -17.57
C ASP A 106 14.60 9.90 -16.48
N ALA A 107 14.72 10.87 -15.57
CA ALA A 107 15.56 10.76 -14.38
C ALA A 107 15.11 9.62 -13.44
N LEU A 108 13.80 9.40 -13.30
CA LEU A 108 13.25 8.29 -12.50
C LEU A 108 13.60 6.94 -13.12
N TRP A 109 13.46 6.79 -14.45
CA TRP A 109 13.85 5.56 -15.14
C TRP A 109 15.35 5.30 -15.01
N GLU A 110 16.19 6.31 -15.26
CA GLU A 110 17.65 6.23 -15.05
C GLU A 110 17.97 5.76 -13.62
N PHE A 111 17.30 6.34 -12.62
CA PHE A 111 17.46 5.97 -11.22
C PHE A 111 17.14 4.48 -10.98
N PHE A 112 16.05 3.95 -11.53
CA PHE A 112 15.73 2.52 -11.37
C PHE A 112 16.74 1.58 -12.04
N PHE A 113 17.37 2.00 -13.14
CA PHE A 113 18.44 1.22 -13.77
C PHE A 113 19.73 1.29 -12.96
N GLU A 114 20.19 2.48 -12.58
CA GLU A 114 21.45 2.67 -11.86
C GLU A 114 21.45 2.04 -10.46
N THR A 115 20.31 2.05 -9.77
CA THR A 115 20.18 1.40 -8.46
C THR A 115 20.10 -0.12 -8.53
N GLY A 116 20.08 -0.70 -9.74
CA GLY A 116 19.88 -2.12 -9.95
C GLY A 116 18.45 -2.60 -9.65
N PHE A 117 17.50 -1.69 -9.41
CA PHE A 117 16.10 -2.04 -9.22
C PHE A 117 15.53 -2.73 -10.46
N ILE A 118 15.89 -2.23 -11.65
CA ILE A 118 15.67 -2.90 -12.95
C ILE A 118 16.98 -3.55 -13.42
N TYR A 119 17.21 -4.78 -12.97
CA TYR A 119 18.33 -5.62 -13.41
C TYR A 119 18.04 -6.32 -14.76
N PRO A 120 19.05 -6.81 -15.51
CA PRO A 120 18.86 -7.33 -16.89
C PRO A 120 17.78 -8.41 -17.03
N LYS A 121 17.71 -9.36 -16.10
CA LYS A 121 16.67 -10.40 -16.09
C LYS A 121 15.26 -9.80 -15.93
N LYS A 122 15.07 -8.77 -15.09
CA LYS A 122 13.79 -8.06 -14.95
C LYS A 122 13.47 -7.27 -16.22
N TYR A 123 14.46 -6.57 -16.78
CA TYR A 123 14.27 -5.81 -18.01
C TYR A 123 13.75 -6.67 -19.17
N ARG A 124 14.26 -7.89 -19.33
CA ARG A 124 13.77 -8.85 -20.36
C ARG A 124 12.30 -9.21 -20.23
N LEU A 125 11.72 -9.15 -19.03
CA LEU A 125 10.29 -9.42 -18.81
C LEU A 125 9.41 -8.22 -19.20
N ILE A 126 9.93 -7.00 -19.10
CA ILE A 126 9.18 -5.75 -19.32
C ILE A 126 9.44 -5.13 -20.70
N GLN A 127 10.54 -5.48 -21.37
CA GLN A 127 11.01 -4.82 -22.60
C GLN A 127 9.95 -4.81 -23.71
N SER A 128 9.21 -5.91 -23.88
CA SER A 128 8.13 -6.01 -24.88
C SER A 128 6.94 -5.10 -24.59
N TYR A 129 6.80 -4.64 -23.34
CA TYR A 129 5.70 -3.80 -22.84
C TYR A 129 6.17 -2.41 -22.42
N ARG A 130 7.38 -2.00 -22.83
CA ARG A 130 8.01 -0.74 -22.37
C ARG A 130 7.13 0.50 -22.54
N LYS A 131 6.34 0.57 -23.61
CA LYS A 131 5.48 1.72 -23.90
C LYS A 131 4.32 1.80 -22.90
N ASP A 132 3.71 0.66 -22.60
CA ASP A 132 2.63 0.56 -21.60
C ASP A 132 3.15 0.93 -20.21
N PHE A 133 4.32 0.41 -19.82
CA PHE A 133 4.97 0.75 -18.55
C PHE A 133 5.24 2.25 -18.43
N LYS A 134 5.83 2.87 -19.46
CA LYS A 134 6.08 4.32 -19.47
C LYS A 134 4.78 5.12 -19.33
N LYS A 135 3.72 4.73 -20.04
CA LYS A 135 2.41 5.39 -19.96
C LYS A 135 1.79 5.28 -18.57
N THR A 136 1.78 4.08 -17.98
CA THR A 136 1.27 3.86 -16.61
C THR A 136 2.01 4.72 -15.59
N TYR A 137 3.34 4.74 -15.66
CA TYR A 137 4.17 5.58 -14.78
C TYR A 137 3.93 7.07 -14.96
N GLN A 138 3.81 7.52 -16.20
CA GLN A 138 3.52 8.92 -16.48
C GLN A 138 2.22 9.35 -15.80
N LYS A 139 1.15 8.54 -15.92
CA LYS A 139 -0.11 8.81 -15.20
C LYS A 139 0.08 8.81 -13.68
N LEU A 140 0.73 7.77 -13.13
CA LEU A 140 0.88 7.64 -11.67
C LEU A 140 1.68 8.80 -11.05
N TYR A 141 2.73 9.28 -11.72
CA TYR A 141 3.63 10.28 -11.16
C TYR A 141 3.27 11.72 -11.55
N GLN A 142 2.70 11.94 -12.74
CA GLN A 142 2.38 13.30 -13.23
C GLN A 142 0.92 13.70 -12.98
N GLU A 143 -0.03 12.76 -13.03
CA GLU A 143 -1.45 13.05 -12.72
C GLU A 143 -1.73 12.95 -11.21
N ASN A 144 -0.80 12.37 -10.44
CA ASN A 144 -0.85 12.20 -8.98
C ASN A 144 -2.23 11.74 -8.46
N PRO A 145 -2.71 10.58 -8.89
CA PRO A 145 -4.03 10.10 -8.53
C PRO A 145 -4.10 9.68 -7.05
N GLU A 146 -5.27 9.79 -6.44
CA GLU A 146 -5.51 9.43 -5.03
C GLU A 146 -5.20 7.97 -4.65
N ILE A 147 -4.92 7.11 -5.65
CA ILE A 147 -4.58 5.69 -5.50
C ILE A 147 -3.06 5.42 -5.44
N ALA A 148 -2.20 6.42 -5.60
CA ALA A 148 -0.75 6.24 -5.67
C ALA A 148 0.00 7.41 -5.02
N GLN A 149 1.01 7.10 -4.21
CA GLN A 149 1.90 8.09 -3.59
C GLN A 149 3.35 7.72 -3.84
N HIS A 150 4.20 8.72 -4.04
CA HIS A 150 5.64 8.51 -4.23
C HIS A 150 6.46 9.50 -3.41
N PHE A 151 7.62 9.06 -2.98
CA PHE A 151 8.52 9.82 -2.13
C PHE A 151 9.90 9.76 -2.75
N THR A 152 10.49 10.93 -2.95
CA THR A 152 11.83 11.03 -3.50
C THR A 152 12.72 11.86 -2.60
N TYR A 153 13.98 11.44 -2.48
CA TYR A 153 15.04 12.25 -1.89
C TYR A 153 15.88 12.79 -3.04
N GLN A 154 15.85 14.10 -3.29
CA GLN A 154 16.48 14.70 -4.45
C GLN A 154 17.46 15.79 -4.06
N LYS A 155 18.53 15.97 -4.85
CA LYS A 155 19.43 17.11 -4.73
C LYS A 155 19.82 17.61 -6.11
N ASN A 156 19.55 18.88 -6.39
CA ASN A 156 19.81 19.53 -7.68
C ASN A 156 19.21 18.75 -8.86
N GLY A 157 17.94 18.34 -8.76
CA GLY A 157 17.23 17.56 -9.78
C GLY A 157 17.63 16.08 -9.88
N ARG A 158 18.68 15.63 -9.17
CA ARG A 158 19.08 14.21 -9.15
C ARG A 158 18.38 13.47 -8.02
N ILE A 159 17.72 12.36 -8.36
CA ILE A 159 17.08 11.45 -7.39
C ILE A 159 18.16 10.57 -6.73
N TYR A 160 18.16 10.52 -5.40
CA TYR A 160 19.06 9.69 -4.58
C TYR A 160 18.31 8.62 -3.78
N GLY A 161 17.03 8.81 -3.49
CA GLY A 161 16.18 7.83 -2.83
C GLY A 161 14.79 7.84 -3.44
N HIS A 162 14.15 6.69 -3.47
CA HIS A 162 12.78 6.54 -3.94
C HIS A 162 12.06 5.44 -3.14
N ILE A 163 10.81 5.68 -2.80
CA ILE A 163 9.83 4.67 -2.38
C ILE A 163 8.46 5.13 -2.84
N SER A 164 7.56 4.20 -3.11
CA SER A 164 6.19 4.53 -3.48
C SER A 164 5.20 3.56 -2.86
N MET A 165 3.93 3.89 -2.93
CA MET A 165 2.85 3.05 -2.46
C MET A 165 1.61 3.22 -3.33
N VAL A 166 0.81 2.16 -3.41
CA VAL A 166 -0.43 2.14 -4.19
C VAL A 166 -1.56 1.49 -3.42
N LYS A 167 -2.79 1.92 -3.65
CA LYS A 167 -3.99 1.34 -3.04
C LYS A 167 -4.27 -0.04 -3.65
N ALA A 168 -3.75 -1.10 -3.04
CA ALA A 168 -3.76 -2.43 -3.63
C ALA A 168 -5.11 -3.15 -3.51
N TYR A 169 -5.78 -2.99 -2.37
CA TYR A 169 -7.09 -3.57 -2.04
C TYR A 169 -7.91 -2.55 -1.25
N GLU A 170 -9.21 -2.78 -1.05
CA GLU A 170 -10.14 -1.84 -0.40
C GLU A 170 -9.57 -1.24 0.89
N ARG A 171 -8.97 -2.10 1.72
CA ARG A 171 -8.45 -1.74 3.05
C ARG A 171 -6.93 -1.76 3.16
N ALA A 172 -6.22 -1.98 2.05
CA ALA A 172 -4.78 -2.18 2.07
C ALA A 172 -4.02 -1.32 1.05
N TRP A 173 -2.94 -0.70 1.52
CA TRP A 173 -1.95 -0.05 0.66
C TRP A 173 -0.69 -0.91 0.54
N MET A 174 -0.13 -1.01 -0.65
CA MET A 174 1.11 -1.74 -0.90
C MET A 174 2.29 -0.78 -1.06
N ILE A 175 3.27 -0.87 -0.18
CA ILE A 175 4.57 -0.20 -0.29
C ILE A 175 5.43 -0.97 -1.30
N HIS A 176 5.95 -0.26 -2.29
CA HIS A 176 6.79 -0.83 -3.34
C HIS A 176 7.91 0.11 -3.80
N HIS A 177 8.78 -0.40 -4.69
CA HIS A 177 9.82 0.35 -5.41
C HIS A 177 10.79 1.13 -4.51
N HIS A 178 11.12 0.57 -3.34
CA HIS A 178 12.16 1.11 -2.48
C HIS A 178 13.54 0.89 -3.11
N ALA A 179 14.24 2.00 -3.39
CA ALA A 179 15.59 2.00 -3.93
C ALA A 179 16.35 3.26 -3.50
N ALA A 180 17.68 3.19 -3.53
CA ALA A 180 18.53 4.31 -3.18
C ALA A 180 19.90 4.22 -3.85
N ARG A 181 20.48 5.39 -4.15
CA ARG A 181 21.88 5.61 -4.53
C ARG A 181 22.69 6.00 -3.28
N VAL A 182 24.00 5.81 -3.36
CA VAL A 182 24.92 6.30 -2.31
C VAL A 182 24.96 7.84 -2.36
N MET A 183 24.94 8.46 -1.19
CA MET A 183 25.11 9.90 -1.02
C MET A 183 26.04 10.15 0.16
N LYS A 184 27.09 10.95 -0.03
CA LYS A 184 28.08 11.21 1.03
C LYS A 184 27.41 11.83 2.26
N GLY A 185 27.60 11.21 3.42
CA GLY A 185 27.09 11.71 4.71
C GLY A 185 25.57 11.54 4.93
N LYS A 186 24.84 10.92 4.01
CA LYS A 186 23.38 10.72 4.10
C LYS A 186 23.01 9.28 3.76
N ARG A 187 21.83 8.83 4.20
CA ARG A 187 21.29 7.49 3.90
C ARG A 187 19.94 7.64 3.17
N PRO A 188 19.92 7.98 1.86
CA PRO A 188 18.69 8.32 1.15
C PRO A 188 17.59 7.26 1.26
N GLY A 189 17.96 5.97 1.25
CA GLY A 189 17.02 4.87 1.44
C GLY A 189 16.31 4.89 2.79
N LEU A 190 16.99 5.30 3.87
CA LEU A 190 16.35 5.48 5.18
C LEU A 190 15.58 6.79 5.28
N MET A 191 15.97 7.83 4.53
CA MET A 191 15.24 9.11 4.51
C MET A 191 13.87 8.92 3.86
N VAL A 192 13.79 8.32 2.67
CA VAL A 192 12.48 8.05 2.05
C VAL A 192 11.63 7.06 2.85
N LEU A 193 12.27 6.13 3.57
CA LEU A 193 11.56 5.23 4.49
C LEU A 193 11.00 5.99 5.71
N LYS A 194 11.74 6.97 6.24
CA LYS A 194 11.25 7.86 7.30
C LYS A 194 10.03 8.66 6.80
N GLU A 195 10.10 9.23 5.60
CA GLU A 195 9.01 10.03 5.01
C GLU A 195 7.72 9.22 4.83
N ILE A 196 7.81 8.02 4.24
CA ILE A 196 6.61 7.19 4.07
C ILE A 196 6.04 6.77 5.44
N MET A 197 6.87 6.54 6.46
CA MET A 197 6.38 6.19 7.79
C MET A 197 5.63 7.35 8.46
N TYR A 198 6.12 8.58 8.36
CA TYR A 198 5.37 9.74 8.83
C TYR A 198 4.07 9.93 8.08
N TYR A 199 4.12 9.82 6.75
CA TYR A 199 2.94 9.93 5.92
C TYR A 199 1.86 8.92 6.34
N LEU A 200 2.25 7.66 6.60
CA LEU A 200 1.33 6.60 7.02
C LEU A 200 0.83 6.76 8.46
N ASN A 201 1.64 7.33 9.34
CA ASN A 201 1.32 7.49 10.76
C ASN A 201 0.05 8.32 11.01
N ASP A 202 -0.28 9.26 10.13
CA ASP A 202 -1.52 10.02 10.24
C ASP A 202 -2.55 9.67 9.16
N MET A 203 -2.11 9.21 7.98
CA MET A 203 -3.04 8.81 6.92
C MET A 203 -4.00 7.71 7.37
N HIS A 204 -3.53 6.74 8.17
CA HIS A 204 -4.38 5.62 8.59
C HIS A 204 -5.56 6.03 9.49
N ARG A 205 -5.49 7.24 10.09
CA ARG A 205 -6.56 7.80 10.93
C ARG A 205 -7.66 8.46 10.12
N LEU A 206 -7.38 8.80 8.86
CA LEU A 206 -8.34 9.45 7.97
C LEU A 206 -9.31 8.40 7.43
N PRO A 207 -10.63 8.53 7.68
CA PRO A 207 -11.61 7.58 7.14
C PRO A 207 -11.58 7.50 5.61
N SER A 208 -11.31 8.62 4.91
CA SER A 208 -11.14 8.65 3.45
C SER A 208 -10.04 7.73 2.92
N ALA A 209 -8.97 7.49 3.70
CA ALA A 209 -7.85 6.66 3.28
C ALA A 209 -8.18 5.16 3.27
N LYS A 210 -9.18 4.74 4.06
CA LYS A 210 -9.57 3.34 4.28
C LYS A 210 -8.38 2.42 4.51
N THR A 211 -7.44 2.79 5.38
CA THR A 211 -6.15 2.08 5.49
C THR A 211 -6.09 1.32 6.80
N GLU A 212 -6.37 0.01 6.74
CA GLU A 212 -6.23 -0.91 7.88
C GLU A 212 -4.95 -1.74 7.79
N TYR A 213 -4.48 -1.99 6.56
CA TYR A 213 -3.31 -2.82 6.32
C TYR A 213 -2.27 -2.16 5.42
N MET A 214 -0.99 -2.37 5.76
CA MET A 214 0.14 -2.07 4.88
C MET A 214 0.73 -3.38 4.38
N VAL A 215 0.91 -3.51 3.07
CA VAL A 215 1.47 -4.68 2.42
C VAL A 215 2.81 -4.33 1.80
N SER A 216 3.79 -5.21 1.87
CA SER A 216 4.99 -5.12 1.05
C SER A 216 5.45 -6.48 0.59
N TYR A 217 6.07 -6.52 -0.58
CA TYR A 217 6.67 -7.74 -1.11
C TYR A 217 8.17 -7.55 -1.25
N PHE A 218 8.93 -8.45 -0.63
CA PHE A 218 10.38 -8.46 -0.75
C PHE A 218 10.92 -9.88 -0.92
N ARG A 219 12.09 -9.98 -1.54
CA ARG A 219 12.81 -11.25 -1.69
C ARG A 219 13.51 -11.58 -0.37
N PRO A 220 13.31 -12.76 0.23
CA PRO A 220 13.94 -13.14 1.51
C PRO A 220 15.46 -12.95 1.55
N GLU A 221 16.15 -13.19 0.43
CA GLU A 221 17.59 -13.04 0.28
C GLU A 221 18.08 -11.57 0.30
N ASN A 222 17.16 -10.61 0.11
CA ASN A 222 17.49 -9.19 0.23
C ASN A 222 17.55 -8.79 1.71
N LYS A 223 18.76 -8.76 2.26
CA LYS A 223 19.02 -8.49 3.68
C LYS A 223 18.40 -7.20 4.22
N PHE A 224 18.36 -6.13 3.42
CA PHE A 224 17.84 -4.84 3.87
C PHE A 224 16.32 -4.90 4.14
N PRO A 225 15.45 -5.20 3.15
CA PRO A 225 14.02 -5.29 3.39
C PRO A 225 13.66 -6.42 4.37
N ASP A 226 14.38 -7.54 4.38
CA ASP A 226 14.16 -8.57 5.41
C ASP A 226 14.45 -8.04 6.81
N ARG A 227 15.49 -7.21 7.01
CA ARG A 227 15.74 -6.59 8.32
C ARG A 227 14.73 -5.50 8.67
N VAL A 228 14.30 -4.70 7.72
CA VAL A 228 13.35 -3.59 7.94
C VAL A 228 11.95 -4.14 8.22
N PHE A 229 11.40 -4.93 7.30
CA PHE A 229 10.02 -5.42 7.38
C PHE A 229 9.95 -6.76 8.12
N GLY A 230 10.72 -7.74 7.67
CA GLY A 230 10.70 -9.08 8.28
C GLY A 230 11.25 -9.11 9.69
N GLY A 231 12.24 -8.26 9.98
CA GLY A 231 12.79 -8.10 11.31
C GLY A 231 11.76 -7.57 12.29
N PHE A 232 10.89 -6.65 11.87
CA PHE A 232 9.79 -6.18 12.71
C PHE A 232 8.75 -7.27 12.97
N ALA A 233 8.33 -8.00 11.93
CA ALA A 233 7.38 -9.11 12.11
C ALA A 233 7.90 -10.15 13.12
N ARG A 234 9.21 -10.41 13.13
CA ARG A 234 9.87 -11.30 14.10
C ARG A 234 10.05 -10.68 15.47
N ASP A 235 10.28 -9.38 15.57
CA ASP A 235 10.46 -8.64 16.85
C ASP A 235 9.13 -8.44 17.58
N LEU A 236 8.02 -8.30 16.83
CA LEU A 236 6.67 -8.14 17.39
C LEU A 236 6.09 -9.45 17.95
N GLU A 237 6.49 -10.60 17.40
CA GLU A 237 6.02 -11.95 17.80
C GLU A 237 4.49 -12.11 17.84
N ASN A 238 3.78 -11.33 17.02
CA ASN A 238 2.32 -11.36 16.93
C ASN A 238 1.87 -11.38 15.46
N PRO A 239 1.51 -12.54 14.90
CA PRO A 239 1.10 -12.65 13.50
C PRO A 239 -0.18 -11.87 13.18
N ARG A 240 -1.01 -11.53 14.18
CA ARG A 240 -2.18 -10.67 14.03
C ARG A 240 -1.88 -9.17 14.14
N GLY A 241 -0.64 -8.80 14.49
CA GLY A 241 -0.15 -7.43 14.34
C GLY A 241 0.69 -7.25 13.10
N CYS A 242 1.58 -8.21 12.81
CA CYS A 242 2.42 -8.20 11.62
C CYS A 242 2.78 -9.63 11.20
N SER A 243 2.48 -9.99 9.95
CA SER A 243 2.69 -11.34 9.41
C SER A 243 3.56 -11.35 8.16
N MET A 244 4.13 -12.53 7.87
CA MET A 244 4.85 -12.80 6.64
C MET A 244 4.41 -14.13 6.05
N ASP A 245 3.98 -14.12 4.79
CA ASP A 245 3.62 -15.32 4.05
C ASP A 245 4.58 -15.51 2.87
N LEU A 246 5.30 -16.64 2.86
CA LEU A 246 6.32 -16.92 1.83
C LEU A 246 5.67 -17.50 0.57
N PHE A 247 5.69 -16.72 -0.50
CA PHE A 247 5.22 -17.14 -1.82
C PHE A 247 6.36 -17.59 -2.73
N TYR A 248 6.09 -18.61 -3.53
CA TYR A 248 6.95 -19.05 -4.62
C TYR A 248 6.44 -18.50 -5.95
N TYR A 249 7.32 -17.83 -6.70
CA TYR A 249 6.97 -17.15 -7.93
C TYR A 249 7.35 -17.96 -9.16
N LEU A 250 6.40 -18.10 -10.10
CA LEU A 250 6.61 -18.66 -11.43
C LEU A 250 6.08 -17.69 -12.49
N PRO A 251 6.91 -17.25 -13.45
CA PRO A 251 6.41 -16.55 -14.63
C PRO A 251 5.84 -17.58 -15.62
N TYR A 252 4.57 -17.91 -15.43
CA TYR A 252 3.88 -18.99 -16.13
C TYR A 252 3.64 -18.66 -17.60
N THR A 253 4.14 -19.51 -18.50
CA THR A 253 3.78 -19.46 -19.91
C THR A 253 2.61 -20.41 -20.11
N SER A 254 1.53 -19.93 -20.72
CA SER A 254 0.36 -20.78 -20.96
C SER A 254 0.68 -21.80 -22.06
N LEU A 255 1.13 -22.99 -21.65
CA LEU A 255 1.50 -24.10 -22.53
C LEU A 255 0.34 -25.06 -22.80
N SER A 256 -0.80 -24.89 -22.11
CA SER A 256 -1.90 -25.87 -22.06
C SER A 256 -3.27 -25.24 -22.36
N LEU A 257 -3.31 -24.16 -23.14
CA LEU A 257 -4.55 -23.56 -23.61
C LEU A 257 -5.41 -24.63 -24.31
N GLY A 258 -6.58 -24.92 -23.75
CA GLY A 258 -7.54 -25.91 -24.28
C GLY A 258 -7.59 -27.25 -23.55
N ALA A 259 -6.71 -27.52 -22.58
CA ALA A 259 -6.83 -28.70 -21.73
C ALA A 259 -8.05 -28.58 -20.80
N LYS A 260 -8.91 -29.61 -20.80
CA LYS A 260 -10.03 -29.71 -19.86
C LYS A 260 -9.55 -30.32 -18.55
N LEU A 261 -10.13 -29.85 -17.44
CA LEU A 261 -9.94 -30.51 -16.15
C LEU A 261 -10.52 -31.94 -16.24
N PRO A 262 -9.88 -32.94 -15.59
CA PRO A 262 -10.42 -34.30 -15.56
C PRO A 262 -11.79 -34.35 -14.87
N ILE A 263 -12.50 -35.45 -15.11
CA ILE A 263 -13.77 -35.75 -14.43
C ILE A 263 -13.55 -35.65 -12.90
N ARG A 264 -14.53 -35.08 -12.19
CA ARG A 264 -14.53 -34.76 -10.74
C ARG A 264 -13.74 -33.53 -10.31
N TRP A 265 -12.95 -32.92 -11.20
CA TRP A 265 -12.33 -31.62 -10.94
C TRP A 265 -13.20 -30.50 -11.50
N SER A 266 -13.40 -29.46 -10.70
CA SER A 266 -14.14 -28.26 -11.11
C SER A 266 -13.35 -27.00 -10.76
N LEU A 267 -13.48 -25.99 -11.61
CA LEU A 267 -12.97 -24.65 -11.37
C LEU A 267 -14.14 -23.68 -11.57
N GLN A 268 -14.49 -22.94 -10.51
CA GLN A 268 -15.62 -22.02 -10.51
C GLN A 268 -15.31 -20.80 -9.65
N GLU A 269 -16.08 -19.71 -9.79
CA GLU A 269 -15.98 -18.57 -8.87
C GLU A 269 -16.26 -19.03 -7.44
N SER A 270 -15.48 -18.52 -6.48
CA SER A 270 -15.51 -19.01 -5.10
C SER A 270 -16.81 -18.57 -4.42
N SER A 271 -17.47 -19.51 -3.75
CA SER A 271 -18.61 -19.25 -2.90
C SER A 271 -18.17 -18.74 -1.51
N GLY A 272 -19.11 -18.20 -0.73
CA GLY A 272 -18.85 -17.84 0.67
C GLY A 272 -18.39 -19.04 1.52
N ARG A 273 -18.85 -20.26 1.19
CA ARG A 273 -18.36 -21.48 1.85
C ARG A 273 -16.90 -21.76 1.52
N ASP A 274 -16.51 -21.63 0.25
CA ASP A 274 -15.11 -21.85 -0.16
C ASP A 274 -14.16 -20.86 0.52
N LEU A 275 -14.57 -19.58 0.61
CA LEU A 275 -13.79 -18.56 1.30
C LEU A 275 -13.72 -18.80 2.81
N TRP A 276 -14.80 -19.29 3.43
CA TRP A 276 -14.77 -19.69 4.84
C TRP A 276 -13.82 -20.88 5.08
N GLU A 277 -13.83 -21.90 4.22
CA GLU A 277 -12.90 -23.03 4.28
C GLU A 277 -11.44 -22.57 4.09
N LEU A 278 -11.19 -21.65 3.15
CA LEU A 278 -9.89 -21.01 2.96
C LEU A 278 -9.43 -20.26 4.23
N HIS A 279 -10.30 -19.47 4.84
CA HIS A 279 -10.00 -18.75 6.08
C HIS A 279 -9.64 -19.71 7.22
N ARG A 280 -10.36 -20.83 7.37
CA ARG A 280 -10.02 -21.86 8.35
C ARG A 280 -8.64 -22.45 8.12
N PHE A 281 -8.33 -22.81 6.87
CA PHE A 281 -7.00 -23.29 6.49
C PHE A 281 -5.92 -22.26 6.81
N TYR A 282 -6.08 -21.02 6.35
CA TYR A 282 -5.09 -19.95 6.52
C TYR A 282 -4.87 -19.60 8.00
N ASN A 283 -5.93 -19.55 8.80
CA ASN A 283 -5.83 -19.27 10.24
C ASN A 283 -5.10 -20.38 10.99
N HIS A 284 -5.29 -21.65 10.61
CA HIS A 284 -4.58 -22.77 11.21
C HIS A 284 -3.11 -22.80 10.79
N TYR A 285 -2.84 -22.52 9.51
CA TYR A 285 -1.51 -22.70 8.93
C TYR A 285 -0.60 -21.48 9.15
N SER A 286 -1.09 -20.26 8.91
CA SER A 286 -0.33 -18.99 9.07
C SER A 286 -0.73 -18.23 10.34
N GLY A 287 -2.05 -18.11 10.57
CA GLY A 287 -2.60 -17.21 11.60
C GLY A 287 -2.34 -15.72 11.32
N GLY A 288 -1.83 -15.38 10.13
CA GLY A 288 -1.42 -14.04 9.73
C GLY A 288 -2.58 -13.13 9.27
N LEU A 289 -2.23 -12.11 8.48
CA LEU A 289 -3.12 -11.02 8.06
C LEU A 289 -3.37 -10.95 6.55
N LEU A 290 -2.80 -11.87 5.75
CA LEU A 290 -2.90 -11.82 4.30
C LEU A 290 -4.35 -11.77 3.82
N LEU A 291 -5.19 -12.70 4.28
CA LEU A 291 -6.58 -12.74 3.83
C LEU A 291 -7.38 -11.52 4.30
N ASP A 292 -7.06 -10.96 5.47
CA ASP A 292 -7.66 -9.72 5.96
C ASP A 292 -7.32 -8.53 5.03
N ALA A 293 -6.06 -8.43 4.60
CA ALA A 293 -5.60 -7.36 3.72
C ALA A 293 -6.11 -7.48 2.28
N LEU A 294 -6.29 -8.71 1.77
CA LEU A 294 -6.85 -8.95 0.44
C LEU A 294 -8.35 -8.66 0.33
N ASP A 295 -9.05 -8.70 1.47
CA ASP A 295 -10.48 -8.42 1.60
C ASP A 295 -11.33 -9.19 0.57
N LEU A 296 -11.19 -10.52 0.57
CA LEU A 296 -11.79 -11.39 -0.44
C LEU A 296 -13.32 -11.49 -0.31
N GLU A 297 -13.85 -11.30 0.88
CA GLU A 297 -15.28 -11.21 1.16
C GLU A 297 -15.70 -9.74 1.08
N LYS A 298 -16.43 -9.34 0.04
CA LYS A 298 -16.95 -7.97 -0.10
C LYS A 298 -18.01 -7.71 1.00
N LYS A 299 -17.57 -7.34 2.19
CA LYS A 299 -18.45 -7.13 3.36
C LYS A 299 -19.07 -5.74 3.30
N GLY A 300 -20.38 -5.71 3.04
CA GLY A 300 -21.23 -4.54 3.24
C GLY A 300 -21.17 -3.48 2.12
N PRO A 301 -22.07 -2.49 2.19
CA PRO A 301 -22.12 -1.41 1.22
C PRO A 301 -20.92 -0.47 1.40
N VAL A 302 -20.01 -0.48 0.44
CA VAL A 302 -18.96 0.54 0.31
C VAL A 302 -19.49 1.68 -0.56
N LYS A 303 -19.38 2.94 -0.10
CA LYS A 303 -19.85 4.13 -0.84
C LYS A 303 -19.35 4.18 -2.28
N GLU A 304 -18.05 3.91 -2.47
CA GLU A 304 -17.40 3.74 -3.77
C GLU A 304 -16.38 2.60 -3.63
N PRO A 305 -16.56 1.45 -4.32
CA PRO A 305 -15.58 0.38 -4.37
C PRO A 305 -14.31 0.80 -5.10
N LEU A 306 -13.17 0.21 -4.72
CA LEU A 306 -11.86 0.51 -5.30
C LEU A 306 -11.82 0.27 -6.82
N GLU A 307 -12.50 -0.75 -7.32
CA GLU A 307 -12.58 -1.01 -8.77
C GLU A 307 -13.19 0.19 -9.52
N GLU A 308 -14.19 0.86 -8.95
CA GLU A 308 -14.81 2.05 -9.56
C GLU A 308 -13.94 3.31 -9.41
N ILE A 309 -13.22 3.46 -8.29
CA ILE A 309 -12.21 4.53 -8.12
C ILE A 309 -11.15 4.44 -9.23
N TYR A 310 -10.58 3.25 -9.43
CA TYR A 310 -9.59 3.02 -10.48
C TYR A 310 -10.14 3.31 -11.86
N LYS A 311 -11.35 2.83 -12.16
CA LYS A 311 -12.01 3.06 -13.45
C LYS A 311 -12.27 4.54 -13.72
N ARG A 312 -12.72 5.30 -12.71
CA ARG A 312 -12.91 6.76 -12.78
C ARG A 312 -11.60 7.49 -13.09
N LEU A 313 -10.48 6.99 -12.56
CA LEU A 313 -9.13 7.53 -12.80
C LEU A 313 -8.50 7.00 -14.11
N GLY A 314 -9.21 6.17 -14.87
CA GLY A 314 -8.73 5.60 -16.12
C GLY A 314 -7.62 4.57 -15.94
N PHE A 315 -7.68 3.80 -14.85
CA PHE A 315 -6.87 2.64 -14.55
C PHE A 315 -7.74 1.37 -14.40
N LEU A 316 -7.10 0.21 -14.49
CA LEU A 316 -7.66 -1.09 -14.18
C LEU A 316 -7.19 -1.53 -12.80
N ARG A 317 -8.14 -1.90 -11.95
CA ARG A 317 -7.90 -2.76 -10.80
C ARG A 317 -9.11 -3.65 -10.59
N LYS A 318 -8.88 -4.96 -10.56
CA LYS A 318 -9.92 -5.96 -10.31
C LYS A 318 -9.31 -7.20 -9.69
N TRP A 319 -10.03 -7.85 -8.79
CA TRP A 319 -9.65 -9.17 -8.32
C TRP A 319 -10.88 -10.06 -8.14
N ARG A 320 -10.74 -11.33 -8.51
CA ARG A 320 -11.79 -12.36 -8.38
C ARG A 320 -11.16 -13.64 -7.86
N THR A 321 -11.92 -14.41 -7.12
CA THR A 321 -11.46 -15.65 -6.48
C THR A 321 -12.11 -16.85 -7.15
N TYR A 322 -11.32 -17.86 -7.48
CA TYR A 322 -11.80 -19.10 -8.07
C TYR A 322 -11.39 -20.28 -7.21
N SER A 323 -12.31 -21.22 -7.00
CA SER A 323 -12.11 -22.42 -6.22
C SER A 323 -11.89 -23.61 -7.14
N LEU A 324 -10.76 -24.30 -6.92
CA LEU A 324 -10.44 -25.56 -7.55
C LEU A 324 -10.80 -26.69 -6.58
N SER A 325 -11.77 -27.51 -6.98
CA SER A 325 -12.31 -28.55 -6.11
C SER A 325 -12.25 -29.93 -6.78
N HIS A 326 -12.11 -30.97 -5.96
CA HIS A 326 -12.14 -32.37 -6.37
C HIS A 326 -13.25 -33.08 -5.59
N ASN A 327 -14.23 -33.67 -6.29
CA ASN A 327 -15.44 -34.25 -5.67
C ASN A 327 -16.19 -33.29 -4.72
N GLY A 328 -16.16 -31.99 -5.01
CA GLY A 328 -16.80 -30.97 -4.17
C GLY A 328 -15.98 -30.50 -2.98
N GLU A 329 -14.79 -31.06 -2.73
CA GLU A 329 -13.88 -30.62 -1.67
C GLU A 329 -12.88 -29.59 -2.19
N LEU A 330 -12.68 -28.50 -1.43
CA LEU A 330 -11.78 -27.41 -1.80
C LEU A 330 -10.31 -27.84 -1.73
N ASN A 331 -9.61 -27.74 -2.86
CA ASN A 331 -8.18 -28.09 -2.95
C ASN A 331 -7.28 -26.87 -3.09
N ALA A 332 -7.75 -25.80 -3.73
CA ALA A 332 -7.05 -24.53 -3.80
C ALA A 332 -7.99 -23.36 -4.11
N VAL A 333 -7.60 -22.16 -3.68
CA VAL A 333 -8.21 -20.90 -4.12
C VAL A 333 -7.20 -20.11 -4.94
N LEU A 334 -7.64 -19.66 -6.12
CA LEU A 334 -6.89 -18.86 -7.07
C LEU A 334 -7.45 -17.43 -7.07
N ILE A 335 -6.69 -16.48 -6.55
CA ILE A 335 -7.01 -15.05 -6.54
C ILE A 335 -6.40 -14.44 -7.81
N VAL A 336 -7.26 -14.08 -8.75
CA VAL A 336 -6.91 -13.52 -10.06
C VAL A 336 -6.90 -11.99 -9.94
N ASP A 337 -5.73 -11.42 -9.66
CA ASP A 337 -5.50 -9.98 -9.63
C ASP A 337 -5.24 -9.44 -11.04
N GLN A 338 -5.88 -8.34 -11.40
CA GLN A 338 -5.66 -7.61 -12.65
C GLN A 338 -5.37 -6.14 -12.34
N SER A 339 -4.36 -5.60 -13.01
CA SER A 339 -4.06 -4.16 -13.04
C SER A 339 -3.46 -3.75 -14.38
N ASP A 340 -3.27 -2.44 -14.60
CA ASP A 340 -2.45 -1.98 -15.72
C ASP A 340 -1.04 -2.55 -15.67
N LEU A 341 -0.47 -2.80 -16.85
CA LEU A 341 0.94 -3.20 -16.98
C LEU A 341 1.84 -2.10 -16.43
N GLY A 342 2.81 -2.51 -15.60
CA GLY A 342 3.74 -1.60 -14.95
C GLY A 342 3.21 -0.97 -13.68
N PHE A 343 1.95 -1.19 -13.29
CA PHE A 343 1.40 -0.67 -12.03
C PHE A 343 2.24 -1.08 -10.81
N ASN A 344 2.84 -2.28 -10.88
CA ASN A 344 3.95 -2.67 -10.04
C ASN A 344 5.00 -3.39 -10.89
N LEU A 345 6.28 -2.99 -10.83
CA LEU A 345 7.36 -3.57 -11.66
C LEU A 345 7.64 -5.08 -11.44
N SER A 346 7.01 -5.72 -10.45
CA SER A 346 7.06 -7.18 -10.29
C SER A 346 5.73 -7.86 -10.68
N GLU A 347 4.75 -7.08 -11.14
CA GLU A 347 3.41 -7.48 -11.58
C GLU A 347 2.64 -8.29 -10.53
N LEU A 348 2.92 -8.07 -9.24
CA LEU A 348 2.33 -8.83 -8.13
C LEU A 348 0.84 -8.47 -7.87
N LEU A 349 0.36 -7.40 -8.49
CA LEU A 349 -1.06 -7.01 -8.55
C LEU A 349 -1.70 -7.29 -9.93
N ASN A 350 -0.97 -8.00 -10.80
CA ASN A 350 -1.40 -8.38 -12.14
C ASN A 350 -0.97 -9.81 -12.44
N GLY A 351 -1.61 -10.76 -11.75
CA GLY A 351 -1.25 -12.17 -11.78
C GLY A 351 -2.16 -12.99 -10.86
N ILE A 352 -1.81 -14.25 -10.62
CA ILE A 352 -2.63 -15.16 -9.83
C ILE A 352 -1.90 -15.55 -8.54
N LYS A 353 -2.52 -15.30 -7.39
CA LYS A 353 -2.08 -15.85 -6.10
C LYS A 353 -2.85 -17.12 -5.82
N ILE A 354 -2.17 -18.19 -5.42
CA ILE A 354 -2.76 -19.51 -5.23
C ILE A 354 -2.48 -19.97 -3.81
N LEU A 355 -3.54 -20.21 -3.06
CA LEU A 355 -3.49 -20.81 -1.73
C LEU A 355 -4.03 -22.24 -1.85
N VAL A 356 -3.15 -23.22 -1.70
CA VAL A 356 -3.48 -24.64 -1.76
C VAL A 356 -3.89 -25.12 -0.37
N THR A 357 -5.16 -25.49 -0.22
CA THR A 357 -5.76 -25.96 1.04
C THR A 357 -5.58 -27.46 1.26
N ASN A 358 -5.38 -28.23 0.18
CA ASN A 358 -5.09 -29.66 0.24
C ASN A 358 -3.81 -30.01 -0.56
N PRO A 359 -2.61 -29.80 0.03
CA PRO A 359 -1.34 -30.03 -0.67
C PRO A 359 -1.13 -31.48 -1.12
N GLU A 360 -1.64 -32.46 -0.37
CA GLU A 360 -1.48 -33.87 -0.69
C GLU A 360 -2.36 -34.30 -1.87
N GLY A 361 -3.62 -33.85 -1.87
CA GLY A 361 -4.65 -34.21 -2.84
C GLY A 361 -4.56 -33.51 -4.19
N LEU A 362 -3.75 -32.45 -4.32
CA LEU A 362 -3.66 -31.64 -5.54
C LEU A 362 -2.40 -31.97 -6.37
N PRO A 363 -2.53 -32.57 -7.56
CA PRO A 363 -1.39 -32.75 -8.48
C PRO A 363 -1.05 -31.46 -9.23
N TRP A 364 0.24 -31.25 -9.51
CA TRP A 364 0.71 -30.06 -10.25
C TRP A 364 0.09 -29.92 -11.64
N ASN A 365 -0.05 -31.00 -12.39
CA ASN A 365 -0.66 -30.97 -13.73
C ASN A 365 -2.12 -30.49 -13.69
N ILE A 366 -2.87 -30.83 -12.65
CA ILE A 366 -4.25 -30.36 -12.46
C ILE A 366 -4.27 -28.86 -12.18
N LEU A 367 -3.44 -28.40 -11.23
CA LEU A 367 -3.33 -26.97 -10.93
C LEU A 367 -2.87 -26.17 -12.14
N SER A 368 -1.93 -26.69 -12.93
CA SER A 368 -1.44 -26.06 -14.16
C SER A 368 -2.56 -25.89 -15.21
N VAL A 369 -3.46 -26.86 -15.35
CA VAL A 369 -4.64 -26.74 -16.23
C VAL A 369 -5.59 -25.66 -15.71
N ALA A 370 -5.86 -25.62 -14.40
CA ALA A 370 -6.70 -24.59 -13.79
C ALA A 370 -6.11 -23.17 -13.98
N ILE A 371 -4.79 -23.02 -13.79
CA ILE A 371 -4.07 -21.77 -14.06
C ILE A 371 -4.25 -21.36 -15.54
N ALA A 372 -4.03 -22.29 -16.47
CA ALA A 372 -4.14 -22.01 -17.91
C ALA A 372 -5.53 -21.45 -18.28
N GLN A 373 -6.59 -21.98 -17.68
CA GLN A 373 -7.97 -21.52 -17.92
C GLN A 373 -8.21 -20.08 -17.46
N LEU A 374 -7.50 -19.59 -16.44
CA LEU A 374 -7.64 -18.23 -15.90
C LEU A 374 -6.66 -17.23 -16.53
N THR A 375 -5.60 -17.69 -17.21
CA THR A 375 -4.57 -16.79 -17.77
C THR A 375 -5.03 -15.94 -18.96
N GLY A 376 -6.16 -16.27 -19.59
CA GLY A 376 -6.64 -15.59 -20.80
C GLY A 376 -7.01 -14.11 -20.62
N VAL A 377 -7.19 -13.66 -19.38
CA VAL A 377 -7.50 -12.24 -19.06
C VAL A 377 -6.27 -11.33 -19.14
N TYR A 378 -5.06 -11.88 -19.15
CA TYR A 378 -3.82 -11.13 -19.12
C TYR A 378 -3.25 -10.89 -20.52
N ARG A 379 -2.81 -9.66 -20.79
CA ARG A 379 -2.08 -9.30 -22.02
C ARG A 379 -0.57 -9.57 -21.90
N MET A 380 -0.21 -10.69 -21.26
CA MET A 380 1.17 -11.03 -20.91
C MET A 380 1.55 -12.40 -21.48
N LYS A 381 2.74 -12.51 -22.08
CA LYS A 381 3.29 -13.81 -22.50
C LYS A 381 3.60 -14.74 -21.32
N ARG A 382 3.99 -14.14 -20.20
CA ARG A 382 4.33 -14.83 -18.96
C ARG A 382 3.55 -14.18 -17.82
N VAL A 383 2.56 -14.89 -17.29
CA VAL A 383 1.70 -14.41 -16.22
C VAL A 383 2.37 -14.72 -14.87
N PRO A 384 2.54 -13.73 -13.97
CA PRO A 384 3.00 -13.98 -12.61
C PRO A 384 2.06 -14.91 -11.85
N ILE A 385 2.58 -16.03 -11.35
CA ILE A 385 1.86 -16.93 -10.45
C ILE A 385 2.63 -16.99 -9.12
N LEU A 386 1.91 -16.84 -8.01
CA LEU A 386 2.43 -16.92 -6.66
C LEU A 386 1.79 -18.12 -5.95
N PHE A 387 2.60 -19.06 -5.46
CA PHE A 387 2.12 -20.26 -4.78
C PHE A 387 2.36 -20.22 -3.28
N TYR A 388 1.36 -20.68 -2.54
CA TYR A 388 1.37 -20.88 -1.09
C TYR A 388 0.55 -22.14 -0.75
N PRO A 389 0.93 -22.93 0.25
CA PRO A 389 2.13 -22.81 1.10
C PRO A 389 3.37 -23.48 0.49
N VAL A 390 4.48 -23.45 1.24
CA VAL A 390 5.78 -23.99 0.82
C VAL A 390 5.78 -25.50 0.60
N GLU A 391 5.05 -26.27 1.43
CA GLU A 391 5.02 -27.73 1.37
C GLU A 391 4.44 -28.20 0.04
N TYR A 392 3.41 -27.54 -0.46
CA TYR A 392 2.84 -27.89 -1.77
C TYR A 392 3.89 -27.77 -2.87
N VAL A 393 4.62 -26.65 -2.90
CA VAL A 393 5.63 -26.37 -3.92
C VAL A 393 6.76 -27.40 -3.86
N GLN A 394 7.24 -27.71 -2.65
CA GLN A 394 8.32 -28.68 -2.44
C GLN A 394 7.87 -30.11 -2.74
N ASN A 395 6.74 -30.56 -2.17
CA ASN A 395 6.25 -31.93 -2.30
C ASN A 395 5.83 -32.26 -3.72
N LYS A 396 5.20 -31.33 -4.44
CA LYS A 396 4.78 -31.52 -5.83
C LYS A 396 5.83 -31.07 -6.85
N LYS A 397 7.01 -30.61 -6.38
CA LYS A 397 8.13 -30.13 -7.21
C LYS A 397 7.67 -29.10 -8.25
N VAL A 398 6.82 -28.17 -7.81
CA VAL A 398 6.29 -27.11 -8.67
C VAL A 398 7.47 -26.22 -9.11
N PRO A 399 7.61 -25.91 -10.41
CA PRO A 399 8.67 -25.04 -10.87
C PRO A 399 8.49 -23.62 -10.33
N TYR A 400 9.60 -22.98 -9.94
CA TYR A 400 9.62 -21.58 -9.51
C TYR A 400 10.95 -20.93 -9.86
N GLU A 401 10.98 -19.60 -9.98
CA GLU A 401 12.20 -18.83 -10.28
C GLU A 401 12.74 -18.05 -9.07
N LYS A 402 11.87 -17.66 -8.14
CA LYS A 402 12.22 -16.82 -6.98
C LYS A 402 11.14 -16.91 -5.91
N GLN A 403 11.43 -16.33 -4.75
CA GLN A 403 10.52 -16.24 -3.62
C GLN A 403 10.21 -14.78 -3.29
N TYR A 404 9.04 -14.55 -2.70
CA TYR A 404 8.64 -13.28 -2.14
C TYR A 404 7.99 -13.50 -0.77
N GLN A 405 8.45 -12.79 0.25
CA GLN A 405 7.66 -12.59 1.45
C GLN A 405 6.57 -11.58 1.16
N ALA A 406 5.31 -11.95 1.39
CA ALA A 406 4.20 -11.03 1.54
C ALA A 406 4.16 -10.60 3.00
N TRP A 407 4.67 -9.41 3.29
CA TRP A 407 4.61 -8.80 4.60
C TRP A 407 3.34 -7.98 4.72
N VAL A 408 2.60 -8.18 5.82
CA VAL A 408 1.35 -7.47 6.09
C VAL A 408 1.38 -6.95 7.52
N LEU A 409 1.22 -5.64 7.66
CA LEU A 409 1.11 -4.94 8.93
C LEU A 409 -0.30 -4.44 9.13
N ASP A 410 -0.88 -4.72 10.28
CA ASP A 410 -2.04 -3.99 10.80
C ASP A 410 -1.57 -2.62 11.30
N VAL A 411 -2.13 -1.55 10.74
CA VAL A 411 -1.70 -0.16 11.02
C VAL A 411 -1.82 0.23 12.48
N ARG A 412 -2.63 -0.48 13.28
CA ARG A 412 -2.73 -0.26 14.72
C ARG A 412 -1.41 -0.49 15.44
N TYR A 413 -0.53 -1.31 14.86
CA TYR A 413 0.84 -1.57 15.33
C TYR A 413 1.88 -0.67 14.64
N GLY A 414 1.43 0.40 13.96
CA GLY A 414 2.31 1.34 13.25
C GLY A 414 3.29 2.06 14.17
N ASN A 415 2.88 2.40 15.40
CA ASN A 415 3.74 3.05 16.39
C ASN A 415 4.89 2.12 16.82
N GLU A 416 4.58 0.85 17.08
CA GLU A 416 5.55 -0.19 17.42
C GLU A 416 6.54 -0.39 16.28
N TYR A 417 6.07 -0.33 15.03
CA TYR A 417 6.95 -0.37 13.87
C TYR A 417 7.85 0.87 13.80
N MET A 418 7.34 2.06 14.08
CA MET A 418 8.15 3.28 14.18
C MET A 418 9.21 3.16 15.28
N GLU A 419 8.86 2.68 16.47
CA GLU A 419 9.79 2.45 17.56
C GLU A 419 10.88 1.44 17.20
N TYR A 420 10.50 0.34 16.54
CA TYR A 420 11.45 -0.64 16.01
C TYR A 420 12.46 0.03 15.07
N MET A 421 11.98 0.87 14.16
CA MET A 421 12.84 1.60 13.22
C MET A 421 13.74 2.63 13.91
N GLN A 422 13.26 3.33 14.93
CA GLN A 422 14.07 4.20 15.78
C GLN A 422 15.20 3.43 16.45
N LYS A 423 14.87 2.34 17.15
CA LYS A 423 15.81 1.55 17.95
C LYS A 423 16.86 0.85 17.07
N LYS A 424 16.44 0.19 15.97
CA LYS A 424 17.34 -0.65 15.15
C LYS A 424 18.11 0.12 14.08
N PHE A 425 17.55 1.23 13.56
CA PHE A 425 18.14 1.97 12.43
C PHE A 425 18.53 3.40 12.77
N ARG A 426 18.29 3.85 14.01
CA ARG A 426 18.60 5.21 14.49
C ARG A 426 17.96 6.30 13.62
N ILE A 427 16.74 6.04 13.16
CA ILE A 427 15.94 7.06 12.48
C ILE A 427 15.42 8.01 13.56
N SER A 428 15.77 9.29 13.48
CA SER A 428 15.23 10.32 14.37
C SER A 428 13.95 10.88 13.79
N TYR A 429 12.91 10.96 14.62
CA TYR A 429 11.61 11.55 14.28
C TYR A 429 11.35 12.88 15.01
N LYS A 430 12.41 13.52 15.50
CA LYS A 430 12.36 14.90 16.02
C LYS A 430 12.30 15.92 14.90
#